data_AF-A0A7K4FGH8-F1
#
_entry.id   AF-A0A7K4FGH8-F1
#
_cell.length_a   1.000
_cell.length_b   1.000
_cell.length_c   1.000
_cell.angle_alpha   90.00
_cell.angle_beta   90.00
_cell.angle_gamma   90.00
#
_symmetry.space_group_name_H-M   'P 1'
#
loop_
_entity.id
_entity.type
_entity.pdbx_description
1 polymer ?
#
loop_
_entity_poly.entity_id
_entity_poly.type
_entity_poly.pdbx_seq_one_letter_code
_entity_poly.pdbx_strand_id
1 'polypeptide(L)'
;MVTVIESGLAVDGAYSVVWGIAITGGLSYSSTQGVISVYLANGTYQYTTHSSDNTRSAPPGTFTVHGGPAPVYVDFVSVTSTITFTEEGLPNGTNWTVSMDGSRASSTTDSISFLESNGSSSFAVAEVPGYQASPAAGSVMVGGSPITQVIVFSRMTPGMYRLTFVESLLPANATWSIALNGAIENVVGSILGLSEPNGSYSFTILPPPGYTANPTSGTVVVNGSNVAVPINFNQNLASTGSGISGF
;
A
#
# COMPACT_ATOMS: atom_id res chain seq x y z
N MET A 1 35.74 -46.51 5.32
CA MET A 1 35.36 -45.48 4.33
C MET A 1 33.92 -45.10 4.62
N VAL A 2 33.58 -43.82 4.61
CA VAL A 2 32.21 -43.30 4.72
C VAL A 2 31.92 -42.52 3.45
N THR A 3 30.75 -42.72 2.88
CA THR A 3 30.29 -41.98 1.70
C THR A 3 29.20 -41.02 2.15
N VAL A 4 29.45 -39.73 2.07
CA VAL A 4 28.44 -38.70 2.29
C VAL A 4 27.83 -38.34 0.96
N ILE A 5 26.51 -38.36 0.89
CA ILE A 5 25.74 -38.13 -0.33
C ILE A 5 24.88 -36.89 -0.06
N GLU A 6 25.06 -35.84 -0.85
CA GLU A 6 24.14 -34.70 -0.80
C GLU A 6 22.92 -34.94 -1.68
N SER A 7 21.81 -34.34 -1.27
CA SER A 7 20.69 -34.10 -2.14
C SER A 7 20.22 -32.65 -2.00
N GLY A 8 19.54 -32.14 -3.03
CA GLY A 8 18.88 -30.85 -2.98
C GLY A 8 19.75 -29.64 -3.37
N LEU A 9 21.03 -29.81 -3.70
CA LEU A 9 21.80 -28.78 -4.41
C LEU A 9 21.71 -29.03 -5.94
N ALA A 10 21.57 -27.97 -6.73
CA ALA A 10 21.48 -28.12 -8.18
C ALA A 10 22.83 -28.55 -8.77
N VAL A 11 22.88 -29.75 -9.35
CA VAL A 11 23.95 -30.19 -10.26
C VAL A 11 23.65 -29.71 -11.68
N ASP A 12 23.38 -28.41 -11.86
CA ASP A 12 23.15 -27.87 -13.20
C ASP A 12 24.43 -27.22 -13.72
N GLY A 13 24.90 -27.71 -14.88
CA GLY A 13 26.29 -27.67 -15.36
C GLY A 13 26.91 -26.31 -15.70
N ALA A 14 26.50 -25.23 -15.06
CA ALA A 14 27.07 -23.88 -15.21
C ALA A 14 27.51 -23.23 -13.88
N TYR A 15 27.08 -23.75 -12.71
CA TYR A 15 27.51 -23.24 -11.40
C TYR A 15 27.94 -24.42 -10.51
N SER A 16 29.24 -24.58 -10.26
CA SER A 16 29.74 -25.63 -9.38
C SER A 16 29.50 -25.23 -7.92
N VAL A 17 28.31 -25.53 -7.38
CA VAL A 17 28.02 -25.35 -5.95
C VAL A 17 29.01 -26.21 -5.17
N VAL A 18 29.82 -25.56 -4.34
CA VAL A 18 30.72 -26.24 -3.42
C VAL A 18 29.93 -26.51 -2.15
N TRP A 19 29.86 -27.77 -1.75
CA TRP A 19 29.26 -28.17 -0.49
C TRP A 19 30.23 -29.02 0.30
N GLY A 20 29.96 -29.21 1.59
CA GLY A 20 30.81 -30.04 2.40
C GLY A 20 30.30 -30.30 3.79
N ILE A 21 31.07 -31.10 4.51
CA ILE A 21 30.88 -31.40 5.93
C ILE A 21 32.14 -31.06 6.72
N ALA A 22 31.95 -30.53 7.92
CA ALA A 22 33.02 -30.42 8.92
C ALA A 22 32.71 -31.37 10.06
N ILE A 23 33.66 -32.22 10.45
CA ILE A 23 33.50 -33.24 11.49
C ILE A 23 34.24 -32.87 12.77
N THR A 24 33.78 -33.42 13.91
CA THR A 24 34.43 -33.26 15.21
C THR A 24 35.93 -33.58 15.12
N GLY A 25 36.79 -32.68 15.59
CA GLY A 25 38.25 -32.77 15.42
C GLY A 25 38.85 -31.81 14.40
N GLY A 26 38.04 -30.95 13.76
CA GLY A 26 38.50 -29.83 12.93
C GLY A 26 38.77 -30.19 11.46
N LEU A 27 38.47 -31.42 11.05
CA LEU A 27 38.56 -31.84 9.66
C LEU A 27 37.35 -31.34 8.87
N SER A 28 37.60 -30.76 7.70
CA SER A 28 36.57 -30.30 6.77
C SER A 28 36.81 -30.91 5.39
N TYR A 29 35.73 -31.33 4.75
CA TYR A 29 35.74 -31.94 3.43
C TYR A 29 34.71 -31.25 2.56
N SER A 30 35.09 -30.94 1.32
CA SER A 30 34.20 -30.30 0.34
C SER A 30 34.26 -30.99 -1.02
N SER A 31 33.21 -30.81 -1.81
CA SER A 31 33.07 -31.35 -3.15
C SER A 31 32.16 -30.46 -3.98
N THR A 32 32.26 -30.59 -5.29
CA THR A 32 31.29 -30.08 -6.28
C THR A 32 30.50 -31.22 -6.94
N GLN A 33 30.80 -32.47 -6.58
CA GLN A 33 30.06 -33.66 -6.98
C GLN A 33 29.03 -34.00 -5.90
N GLY A 34 27.99 -34.76 -6.23
CA GLY A 34 26.96 -35.17 -5.25
C GLY A 34 27.45 -36.08 -4.11
N VAL A 35 28.74 -36.41 -4.06
CA VAL A 35 29.33 -37.29 -3.04
C VAL A 35 30.67 -36.79 -2.50
N ILE A 36 30.93 -37.10 -1.23
CA ILE A 36 32.21 -36.96 -0.52
C ILE A 36 32.57 -38.33 0.06
N SER A 37 33.78 -38.83 -0.21
CA SER A 37 34.28 -40.08 0.38
C SER A 37 35.41 -39.79 1.37
N VAL A 38 35.26 -40.25 2.62
CA VAL A 38 36.25 -40.03 3.69
C VAL A 38 36.67 -41.34 4.36
N TYR A 39 37.93 -41.40 4.81
CA TYR A 39 38.47 -42.52 5.56
C TYR A 39 38.63 -42.12 7.02
N LEU A 40 37.79 -42.67 7.88
CA LEU A 40 37.75 -42.37 9.31
C LEU A 40 37.94 -43.66 10.11
N ALA A 41 38.55 -43.52 11.29
CA ALA A 41 38.64 -44.61 12.26
C ALA A 41 37.24 -44.95 12.81
N ASN A 42 37.09 -46.15 13.37
CA ASN A 42 35.85 -46.53 14.02
C ASN A 42 35.53 -45.58 15.17
N GLY A 43 34.30 -45.08 15.22
CA GLY A 43 33.90 -44.04 16.17
C GLY A 43 32.59 -43.35 15.79
N THR A 44 32.11 -42.49 16.68
CA THR A 44 30.95 -41.62 16.43
C THR A 44 31.44 -40.21 16.13
N TYR A 45 30.96 -39.62 15.04
CA TYR A 45 31.34 -38.29 14.60
C TYR A 45 30.10 -37.40 14.54
N GLN A 46 30.20 -36.18 15.07
CA GLN A 46 29.24 -35.12 14.76
C GLN A 46 29.73 -34.37 13.52
N TYR A 47 28.81 -33.89 12.69
CA TYR A 47 29.14 -33.07 11.55
C TYR A 47 28.24 -31.83 11.44
N THR A 48 28.80 -30.75 10.93
CA THR A 48 28.08 -29.61 10.38
C THR A 48 28.19 -29.60 8.88
N THR A 49 27.27 -28.94 8.19
CA THR A 49 27.26 -28.83 6.73
C THR A 49 27.63 -27.40 6.32
N HIS A 50 28.10 -27.23 5.09
CA HIS A 50 28.30 -25.92 4.49
C HIS A 50 28.02 -26.01 2.98
N SER A 51 27.57 -24.90 2.39
CA SER A 51 27.35 -24.76 0.95
C SER A 51 27.74 -23.35 0.51
N SER A 52 28.27 -23.22 -0.70
CA SER A 52 28.45 -21.93 -1.36
C SER A 52 27.13 -21.33 -1.85
N ASP A 53 26.08 -22.14 -1.96
CA ASP A 53 24.70 -21.68 -2.16
C ASP A 53 24.07 -21.36 -0.80
N ASN A 54 23.98 -20.06 -0.49
CA ASN A 54 23.39 -19.55 0.75
C ASN A 54 21.85 -19.59 0.76
N THR A 55 21.22 -19.98 -0.35
CA THR A 55 19.77 -20.18 -0.42
C THR A 55 19.35 -21.55 0.10
N ARG A 56 20.30 -22.47 0.33
CA ARG A 56 20.03 -23.80 0.86
C ARG A 56 20.90 -24.18 2.05
N SER A 57 20.32 -24.95 2.96
CA SER A 57 21.01 -25.44 4.16
C SER A 57 20.55 -26.85 4.51
N ALA A 58 21.44 -27.61 5.14
CA ALA A 58 21.14 -28.93 5.66
C ALA A 58 21.49 -28.96 7.16
N PRO A 59 20.66 -29.57 8.02
CA PRO A 59 20.94 -29.59 9.45
C PRO A 59 22.23 -30.36 9.78
N PRO A 60 22.93 -30.02 10.89
CA PRO A 60 24.03 -30.84 11.38
C PRO A 60 23.50 -32.20 11.86
N GLY A 61 24.39 -33.18 11.98
CA GLY A 61 24.00 -34.53 12.36
C GLY A 61 25.14 -35.34 12.98
N THR A 62 24.89 -36.63 13.14
CA THR A 62 25.86 -37.59 13.69
C THR A 62 25.87 -38.88 12.91
N PHE A 63 27.04 -39.49 12.71
CA PHE A 63 27.15 -40.84 12.14
C PHE A 63 28.21 -41.68 12.84
N THR A 64 28.08 -43.01 12.75
CA THR A 64 28.99 -43.97 13.36
C THR A 64 29.71 -44.80 12.31
N VAL A 65 31.02 -45.03 12.49
CA VAL A 65 31.86 -45.87 11.64
C VAL A 65 32.16 -47.18 12.37
N HIS A 66 31.69 -48.31 11.82
CA HIS A 66 31.87 -49.66 12.38
C HIS A 66 32.43 -50.64 11.34
N GLY A 67 33.66 -50.42 10.85
CA GLY A 67 34.40 -51.39 10.03
C GLY A 67 33.91 -51.62 8.59
N GLY A 68 32.84 -50.96 8.14
CA GLY A 68 32.30 -51.07 6.78
C GLY A 68 31.82 -49.73 6.20
N PRO A 69 31.57 -49.64 4.87
CA PRO A 69 31.04 -48.43 4.25
C PRO A 69 29.59 -48.16 4.67
N ALA A 70 29.37 -47.01 5.31
CA ALA A 70 28.04 -46.52 5.64
C ALA A 70 27.77 -45.23 4.84
N PRO A 71 26.65 -45.14 4.10
CA PRO A 71 26.23 -43.89 3.50
C PRO A 71 25.69 -42.93 4.58
N VAL A 72 26.00 -41.65 4.44
CA VAL A 72 25.42 -40.55 5.24
C VAL A 72 24.72 -39.63 4.27
N TYR A 73 23.42 -39.40 4.46
CA TYR A 73 22.63 -38.53 3.61
C TYR A 73 22.53 -37.14 4.21
N VAL A 74 22.72 -36.12 3.39
CA VAL A 74 22.63 -34.71 3.77
C VAL A 74 21.71 -34.01 2.79
N ASP A 75 20.53 -33.64 3.27
CA ASP A 75 19.49 -33.04 2.42
C ASP A 75 19.48 -31.52 2.58
N PHE A 76 19.88 -30.80 1.52
CA PHE A 76 19.86 -29.34 1.45
C PHE A 76 18.48 -28.84 1.05
N VAL A 77 17.84 -28.11 1.95
CA VAL A 77 16.51 -27.50 1.75
C VAL A 77 16.63 -25.98 1.63
N SER A 78 15.67 -25.35 0.96
CA SER A 78 15.62 -23.89 0.83
C SER A 78 15.54 -23.22 2.21
N VAL A 79 16.39 -22.23 2.42
CA VAL A 79 16.31 -21.33 3.57
C VAL A 79 15.18 -20.34 3.28
N THR A 80 14.15 -20.38 4.11
CA THR A 80 13.00 -19.46 4.01
C THR A 80 12.99 -18.50 5.19
N SER A 81 12.45 -17.31 4.97
CA SER A 81 12.22 -16.30 6.00
C SER A 81 10.77 -15.81 5.95
N THR A 82 10.23 -15.46 7.11
CA THR A 82 8.89 -14.89 7.19
C THR A 82 8.92 -13.44 6.73
N ILE A 83 8.04 -13.10 5.80
CA ILE A 83 7.77 -11.73 5.40
C ILE A 83 6.39 -11.37 5.89
N THR A 84 6.32 -10.37 6.76
CA THR A 84 5.08 -9.87 7.33
C THR A 84 4.77 -8.51 6.75
N PHE A 85 3.63 -8.40 6.07
CA PHE A 85 3.03 -7.13 5.73
C PHE A 85 2.17 -6.66 6.89
N THR A 86 2.27 -5.37 7.24
CA THR A 86 1.37 -4.74 8.20
C THR A 86 0.66 -3.58 7.54
N GLU A 87 -0.66 -3.48 7.72
CA GLU A 87 -1.42 -2.32 7.24
C GLU A 87 -1.58 -1.25 8.31
N GLU A 88 -1.59 0.01 7.86
CA GLU A 88 -1.98 1.14 8.68
C GLU A 88 -3.00 1.99 7.93
N GLY A 89 -4.08 2.40 8.59
CA GLY A 89 -5.05 3.36 8.07
C GLY A 89 -6.35 2.76 7.54
N LEU A 90 -6.47 1.42 7.47
CA LEU A 90 -7.76 0.79 7.24
C LEU A 90 -8.62 0.77 8.52
N PRO A 91 -9.96 0.84 8.40
CA PRO A 91 -10.85 0.55 9.52
C PRO A 91 -10.70 -0.92 9.95
N ASN A 92 -10.76 -1.18 11.27
CA ASN A 92 -10.68 -2.54 11.81
C ASN A 92 -11.73 -3.46 11.15
N GLY A 93 -11.30 -4.66 10.73
CA GLY A 93 -12.14 -5.63 10.04
C GLY A 93 -12.20 -5.47 8.53
N THR A 94 -11.56 -4.43 7.96
CA THR A 94 -11.48 -4.27 6.50
C THR A 94 -10.60 -5.37 5.92
N ASN A 95 -11.16 -6.13 4.97
CA ASN A 95 -10.38 -7.15 4.27
C ASN A 95 -9.42 -6.49 3.28
N TRP A 96 -8.14 -6.85 3.36
CA TRP A 96 -7.11 -6.44 2.42
C TRP A 96 -6.31 -7.66 1.98
N THR A 97 -5.67 -7.56 0.82
CA THR A 97 -4.98 -8.69 0.17
C THR A 97 -3.63 -8.24 -0.33
N VAL A 98 -2.61 -9.05 -0.08
CA VAL A 98 -1.29 -8.92 -0.70
C VAL A 98 -1.06 -10.13 -1.61
N SER A 99 -0.49 -9.90 -2.78
CA SER A 99 0.10 -10.93 -3.62
C SER A 99 1.61 -10.84 -3.54
N MET A 100 2.28 -11.98 -3.32
CA MET A 100 3.73 -12.14 -3.27
C MET A 100 4.13 -13.25 -4.23
N ASP A 101 4.93 -12.92 -5.26
CA ASP A 101 5.37 -13.82 -6.34
C ASP A 101 4.25 -14.71 -6.92
N GLY A 102 3.05 -14.14 -7.05
CA GLY A 102 1.86 -14.80 -7.59
C GLY A 102 0.99 -15.52 -6.54
N SER A 103 1.51 -15.79 -5.34
CA SER A 103 0.73 -16.30 -4.21
C SER A 103 -0.04 -15.16 -3.54
N ARG A 104 -1.30 -15.40 -3.15
CA ARG A 104 -2.17 -14.37 -2.54
C ARG A 104 -2.56 -14.77 -1.12
N ALA A 105 -2.53 -13.81 -0.21
CA ALA A 105 -3.07 -13.94 1.14
C ALA A 105 -3.92 -12.71 1.48
N SER A 106 -4.97 -12.92 2.26
CA SER A 106 -5.88 -11.85 2.71
C SER A 106 -6.08 -11.91 4.21
N SER A 107 -6.38 -10.77 4.81
CA SER A 107 -6.62 -10.63 6.25
C SER A 107 -7.63 -9.51 6.51
N THR A 108 -8.35 -9.62 7.61
CA THR A 108 -9.18 -8.55 8.19
C THR A 108 -8.54 -7.92 9.43
N THR A 109 -7.36 -8.41 9.81
CA THR A 109 -6.52 -7.86 10.87
C THR A 109 -5.42 -7.01 10.26
N ASP A 110 -4.54 -6.45 11.09
CA ASP A 110 -3.47 -5.55 10.67
C ASP A 110 -2.31 -6.23 9.94
N SER A 111 -2.28 -7.57 9.83
CA SER A 111 -1.13 -8.30 9.31
C SER A 111 -1.44 -9.46 8.35
N ILE A 112 -0.52 -9.69 7.41
CA ILE A 112 -0.47 -10.80 6.45
C ILE A 112 0.96 -11.32 6.40
N SER A 113 1.19 -12.64 6.41
CA SER A 113 2.54 -13.21 6.35
C SER A 113 2.72 -14.24 5.25
N PHE A 114 3.92 -14.29 4.68
CA PHE A 114 4.40 -15.26 3.68
C PHE A 114 5.71 -15.90 4.16
N LEU A 115 6.01 -17.09 3.66
CA LEU A 115 7.31 -17.74 3.80
C LEU A 115 7.98 -17.78 2.44
N GLU A 116 9.05 -17.01 2.28
CA GLU A 116 9.76 -16.89 1.01
C GLU A 116 11.20 -17.34 1.14
N SER A 117 11.73 -17.90 0.04
CA SER A 117 13.15 -18.28 -0.04
C SER A 117 14.04 -17.04 -0.18
N ASN A 118 15.32 -17.17 0.17
CA ASN A 118 16.29 -16.10 -0.05
C ASN A 118 16.31 -15.64 -1.52
N GLY A 119 16.29 -14.32 -1.74
CA GLY A 119 16.19 -13.73 -3.07
C GLY A 119 15.35 -12.45 -3.10
N SER A 120 15.04 -11.96 -4.29
CA SER A 120 14.17 -10.80 -4.47
C SER A 120 12.74 -11.26 -4.75
N SER A 121 11.82 -10.98 -3.84
CA SER A 121 10.39 -11.29 -3.99
C SER A 121 9.59 -10.05 -4.32
N SER A 122 8.74 -10.13 -5.34
CA SER A 122 7.85 -9.06 -5.76
C SER A 122 6.53 -9.10 -4.99
N PHE A 123 5.96 -7.94 -4.68
CA PHE A 123 4.65 -7.85 -4.06
C PHE A 123 3.74 -6.81 -4.71
N ALA A 124 2.44 -7.02 -4.61
CA ALA A 124 1.41 -6.05 -4.95
C ALA A 124 0.26 -6.13 -3.95
N VAL A 125 -0.32 -4.99 -3.63
CA VAL A 125 -1.46 -4.83 -2.72
C VAL A 125 -2.71 -4.68 -3.58
N ALA A 126 -3.73 -5.48 -3.30
CA ALA A 126 -5.00 -5.36 -4.00
C ALA A 126 -5.70 -4.03 -3.65
N GLU A 127 -6.48 -3.49 -4.59
CA GLU A 127 -7.27 -2.29 -4.36
C GLU A 127 -8.26 -2.50 -3.21
N VAL A 128 -8.26 -1.56 -2.26
CA VAL A 128 -9.29 -1.45 -1.22
C VAL A 128 -10.18 -0.25 -1.59
N PRO A 129 -11.49 -0.45 -1.84
CA PRO A 129 -12.37 0.63 -2.30
C PRO A 129 -12.32 1.87 -1.42
N GLY A 130 -12.01 3.01 -2.02
CA GLY A 130 -11.91 4.30 -1.32
C GLY A 130 -10.60 4.51 -0.55
N TYR A 131 -9.59 3.64 -0.72
CA TYR A 131 -8.26 3.80 -0.13
C TYR A 131 -7.15 3.58 -1.16
N GLN A 132 -6.10 4.39 -1.07
CA GLN A 132 -4.87 4.23 -1.83
C GLN A 132 -3.79 3.64 -0.92
N ALA A 133 -3.21 2.50 -1.33
CA ALA A 133 -2.09 1.87 -0.63
C ALA A 133 -0.75 2.52 -1.02
N SER A 134 0.17 2.64 -0.06
CA SER A 134 1.53 3.12 -0.25
C SER A 134 2.53 2.32 0.61
N PRO A 135 3.45 1.55 0.00
CA PRO A 135 3.51 1.23 -1.43
C PRO A 135 2.34 0.32 -1.87
N ALA A 136 1.79 0.52 -3.07
CA ALA A 136 0.80 -0.39 -3.66
C ALA A 136 1.45 -1.62 -4.32
N ALA A 137 2.75 -1.57 -4.64
CA ALA A 137 3.54 -2.68 -5.16
C ALA A 137 5.02 -2.39 -4.95
N GLY A 138 5.86 -3.43 -5.01
CA GLY A 138 7.30 -3.30 -4.83
C GLY A 138 8.03 -4.63 -4.84
N SER A 139 9.24 -4.63 -4.30
CA SER A 139 10.03 -5.85 -4.07
C SER A 139 10.72 -5.79 -2.72
N VAL A 140 10.95 -6.96 -2.13
CA VAL A 140 11.65 -7.14 -0.85
C VAL A 140 12.80 -8.13 -1.06
N MET A 141 13.95 -7.83 -0.46
CA MET A 141 15.13 -8.70 -0.51
C MET A 141 15.16 -9.60 0.72
N VAL A 142 14.96 -10.90 0.51
CA VAL A 142 14.92 -11.94 1.55
C VAL A 142 16.33 -12.46 1.82
N GLY A 143 16.80 -12.27 3.06
CA GLY A 143 18.20 -12.53 3.44
C GLY A 143 18.38 -13.37 4.70
N GLY A 144 17.51 -14.36 4.94
CA GLY A 144 17.63 -15.27 6.09
C GLY A 144 17.18 -14.71 7.44
N SER A 145 16.52 -13.55 7.47
CA SER A 145 15.90 -12.97 8.67
C SER A 145 14.47 -12.51 8.36
N PRO A 146 13.56 -12.51 9.34
CA PRO A 146 12.21 -12.02 9.13
C PRO A 146 12.19 -10.54 8.70
N ILE A 147 11.27 -10.19 7.81
CA ILE A 147 11.11 -8.84 7.26
C ILE A 147 9.70 -8.35 7.57
N THR A 148 9.59 -7.07 7.95
CA THR A 148 8.30 -6.39 8.07
C THR A 148 8.18 -5.28 7.01
N GLN A 149 7.15 -5.34 6.18
CA GLN A 149 6.82 -4.31 5.19
C GLN A 149 5.52 -3.61 5.58
N VAL A 150 5.60 -2.33 5.93
CA VAL A 150 4.43 -1.52 6.25
C VAL A 150 3.75 -1.05 4.96
N ILE A 151 2.42 -1.14 4.91
CA ILE A 151 1.56 -0.62 3.84
C ILE A 151 0.62 0.42 4.45
N VAL A 152 0.76 1.67 4.06
CA VAL A 152 -0.11 2.75 4.53
C VAL A 152 -1.28 2.92 3.56
N PHE A 153 -2.50 2.84 4.07
CA PHE A 153 -3.74 3.11 3.35
C PHE A 153 -4.27 4.50 3.69
N SER A 154 -4.27 5.39 2.69
CA SER A 154 -4.88 6.71 2.80
C SER A 154 -6.24 6.74 2.12
N ARG A 155 -7.27 7.26 2.81
CA ARG A 155 -8.61 7.45 2.22
C ARG A 155 -8.51 8.32 0.97
N MET A 156 -8.99 7.79 -0.16
CA MET A 156 -9.22 8.59 -1.35
C MET A 156 -10.46 9.45 -1.12
N THR A 157 -10.31 10.77 -1.05
CA THR A 157 -11.43 11.70 -1.16
C THR A 157 -11.94 11.67 -2.61
N PRO A 158 -13.15 11.16 -2.88
CA PRO A 158 -13.67 11.11 -4.24
C PRO A 158 -13.90 12.52 -4.77
N GLY A 159 -13.51 12.76 -6.03
CA GLY A 159 -13.86 13.91 -6.89
C GLY A 159 -14.34 15.16 -6.18
N MET A 160 -13.44 16.12 -5.94
CA MET A 160 -13.87 17.50 -5.71
C MET A 160 -14.35 18.07 -7.04
N TYR A 161 -15.56 18.60 -7.07
CA TYR A 161 -16.14 19.24 -8.25
C TYR A 161 -16.29 20.73 -7.99
N ARG A 162 -16.15 21.51 -9.05
CA ARG A 162 -16.23 22.97 -8.97
C ARG A 162 -17.69 23.38 -8.87
N LEU A 163 -18.09 23.91 -7.72
CA LEU A 163 -19.35 24.63 -7.52
C LEU A 163 -19.10 26.11 -7.76
N THR A 164 -19.71 26.67 -8.80
CA THR A 164 -19.51 28.07 -9.19
C THR A 164 -20.79 28.87 -9.02
N PHE A 165 -20.75 29.97 -8.29
CA PHE A 165 -21.81 30.97 -8.28
C PHE A 165 -21.39 32.13 -9.17
N VAL A 166 -22.27 32.51 -10.10
CA VAL A 166 -21.99 33.59 -11.06
C VAL A 166 -23.08 34.63 -10.91
N GLU A 167 -22.71 35.84 -10.48
CA GLU A 167 -23.65 36.95 -10.44
C GLU A 167 -23.71 37.71 -11.76
N SER A 168 -24.84 38.37 -11.96
CA SER A 168 -24.98 39.40 -12.98
C SER A 168 -25.80 40.57 -12.45
N LEU A 169 -25.63 41.71 -13.13
CA LEU A 169 -26.37 42.97 -12.94
C LEU A 169 -26.02 43.74 -11.66
N LEU A 170 -24.97 43.35 -10.92
CA LEU A 170 -24.35 44.26 -9.96
C LEU A 170 -23.39 45.24 -10.66
N PRO A 171 -23.26 46.46 -10.13
CA PRO A 171 -22.20 47.38 -10.55
C PRO A 171 -20.80 46.78 -10.35
N ALA A 172 -19.85 47.16 -11.20
CA ALA A 172 -18.46 46.75 -11.03
C ALA A 172 -17.95 47.11 -9.62
N ASN A 173 -17.29 46.15 -8.95
CA ASN A 173 -16.79 46.23 -7.57
C ASN A 173 -17.84 46.23 -6.45
N ALA A 174 -19.12 46.00 -6.75
CA ALA A 174 -20.08 45.68 -5.71
C ALA A 174 -19.71 44.35 -5.04
N THR A 175 -19.84 44.30 -3.72
CA THR A 175 -19.65 43.08 -2.94
C THR A 175 -20.99 42.42 -2.66
N TRP A 176 -21.03 41.11 -2.78
CA TRP A 176 -22.19 40.29 -2.41
C TRP A 176 -21.70 39.11 -1.58
N SER A 177 -22.57 38.52 -0.77
CA SER A 177 -22.18 37.40 0.08
C SER A 177 -23.10 36.21 -0.14
N ILE A 178 -22.61 35.02 0.16
CA ILE A 178 -23.38 33.78 0.12
C ILE A 178 -23.17 33.02 1.43
N ALA A 179 -24.26 32.53 2.00
CA ALA A 179 -24.20 31.55 3.08
C ALA A 179 -24.34 30.15 2.48
N LEU A 180 -23.27 29.37 2.44
CA LEU A 180 -23.28 27.97 1.99
C LEU A 180 -23.27 27.05 3.22
N ASN A 181 -24.32 26.26 3.40
CA ASN A 181 -24.53 25.43 4.60
C ASN A 181 -24.32 26.19 5.93
N GLY A 182 -24.67 27.49 5.94
CA GLY A 182 -24.55 28.38 7.10
C GLY A 182 -23.21 29.11 7.25
N ALA A 183 -22.17 28.77 6.47
CA ALA A 183 -20.91 29.52 6.44
C ALA A 183 -21.00 30.69 5.44
N ILE A 184 -20.62 31.89 5.86
CA ILE A 184 -20.73 33.10 5.03
C ILE A 184 -19.42 33.35 4.30
N GLU A 185 -19.49 33.40 2.97
CA GLU A 185 -18.42 33.82 2.07
C GLU A 185 -18.72 35.23 1.52
N ASN A 186 -17.73 36.13 1.58
CA ASN A 186 -17.83 37.48 1.01
C ASN A 186 -17.13 37.51 -0.34
N VAL A 187 -17.84 37.93 -1.38
CA VAL A 187 -17.36 37.88 -2.76
C VAL A 187 -17.11 39.28 -3.30
N VAL A 188 -15.94 39.48 -3.91
CA VAL A 188 -15.60 40.67 -4.68
C VAL A 188 -15.50 40.25 -6.15
N GLY A 189 -16.30 40.86 -7.01
CA GLY A 189 -16.39 40.51 -8.43
C GLY A 189 -17.53 39.54 -8.74
N SER A 190 -17.56 39.02 -9.96
CA SER A 190 -18.76 38.36 -10.50
C SER A 190 -18.85 36.85 -10.29
N ILE A 191 -17.80 36.22 -9.77
CA ILE A 191 -17.70 34.76 -9.67
C ILE A 191 -17.15 34.35 -8.31
N LEU A 192 -17.81 33.39 -7.67
CA LEU A 192 -17.26 32.59 -6.58
C LEU A 192 -17.12 31.14 -7.04
N GLY A 193 -15.93 30.54 -6.90
CA GLY A 193 -15.69 29.13 -7.19
C GLY A 193 -15.22 28.37 -5.95
N LEU A 194 -15.93 27.30 -5.61
CA LEU A 194 -15.65 26.40 -4.49
C LEU A 194 -15.40 24.99 -5.01
N SER A 195 -14.60 24.20 -4.28
CA SER A 195 -14.34 22.79 -4.60
C SER A 195 -15.03 21.93 -3.56
N GLU A 196 -16.10 21.26 -3.97
CA GLU A 196 -16.99 20.52 -3.08
C GLU A 196 -17.12 19.06 -3.53
N PRO A 197 -17.21 18.08 -2.62
CA PRO A 197 -17.49 16.70 -2.98
C PRO A 197 -18.94 16.53 -3.47
N ASN A 198 -19.29 15.32 -3.92
CA ASN A 198 -20.68 14.99 -4.20
C ASN A 198 -21.57 15.22 -2.97
N GLY A 199 -22.65 15.97 -3.13
CA GLY A 199 -23.47 16.39 -2.01
C GLY A 199 -24.59 17.34 -2.43
N SER A 200 -25.45 17.65 -1.46
CA SER A 200 -26.54 18.61 -1.61
C SER A 200 -26.26 19.78 -0.68
N TYR A 201 -26.03 20.96 -1.25
CA TYR A 201 -25.58 22.15 -0.54
C TYR A 201 -26.69 23.19 -0.53
N SER A 202 -27.14 23.56 0.67
CA SER A 202 -28.07 24.67 0.86
C SER A 202 -27.32 25.98 0.73
N PHE A 203 -27.90 26.95 0.02
CA PHE A 203 -27.32 28.27 -0.12
C PHE A 203 -28.34 29.37 0.11
N THR A 204 -27.90 30.52 0.65
CA THR A 204 -28.67 31.76 0.74
C THR A 204 -27.82 32.91 0.23
N ILE A 205 -28.37 33.71 -0.67
CA ILE A 205 -27.71 34.89 -1.24
C ILE A 205 -28.02 36.10 -0.35
N LEU A 206 -26.97 36.82 0.04
CA LEU A 206 -27.03 38.03 0.84
C LEU A 206 -26.71 39.23 -0.09
N PRO A 207 -27.74 39.88 -0.66
CA PRO A 207 -27.55 41.00 -1.59
C PRO A 207 -26.95 42.23 -0.88
N PRO A 208 -26.19 43.07 -1.60
CA PRO A 208 -25.82 44.39 -1.09
C PRO A 208 -27.06 45.28 -0.86
N PRO A 209 -26.94 46.32 -0.01
CA PRO A 209 -28.05 47.24 0.25
C PRO A 209 -28.62 47.84 -1.04
N GLY A 210 -29.95 47.86 -1.15
CA GLY A 210 -30.65 48.39 -2.34
C GLY A 210 -30.78 47.40 -3.49
N TYR A 211 -30.39 46.13 -3.31
CA TYR A 211 -30.56 45.07 -4.30
C TYR A 211 -31.37 43.89 -3.76
N THR A 212 -31.94 43.12 -4.67
CA THR A 212 -32.54 41.79 -4.42
C THR A 212 -31.91 40.76 -5.35
N ALA A 213 -31.83 39.51 -4.90
CA ALA A 213 -31.24 38.40 -5.66
C ALA A 213 -32.31 37.41 -6.13
N ASN A 214 -32.10 36.83 -7.31
CA ASN A 214 -32.86 35.69 -7.80
C ASN A 214 -31.91 34.62 -8.37
N PRO A 215 -31.83 33.41 -7.77
CA PRO A 215 -32.53 33.00 -6.55
C PRO A 215 -31.96 33.70 -5.29
N THR A 216 -32.81 33.90 -4.27
CA THR A 216 -32.38 34.40 -2.95
C THR A 216 -31.90 33.27 -2.04
N SER A 217 -32.35 32.03 -2.27
CA SER A 217 -31.88 30.82 -1.60
C SER A 217 -32.22 29.60 -2.44
N GLY A 218 -31.62 28.45 -2.11
CA GLY A 218 -31.94 27.19 -2.75
C GLY A 218 -31.03 26.06 -2.29
N THR A 219 -31.09 24.95 -3.03
CA THR A 219 -30.21 23.79 -2.84
C THR A 219 -29.58 23.43 -4.18
N VAL A 220 -28.27 23.20 -4.17
CA VAL A 220 -27.53 22.75 -5.35
C VAL A 220 -26.97 21.34 -5.09
N VAL A 221 -27.17 20.44 -6.06
CA VAL A 221 -26.66 19.07 -6.00
C VAL A 221 -25.41 18.98 -6.86
N VAL A 222 -24.29 18.62 -6.24
CA VAL A 222 -23.05 18.22 -6.90
C VAL A 222 -23.06 16.70 -7.01
N ASN A 223 -23.06 16.16 -8.24
CA ASN A 223 -23.10 14.72 -8.47
C ASN A 223 -22.27 14.32 -9.70
N GLY A 224 -20.97 14.18 -9.51
CA GLY A 224 -20.08 13.64 -10.52
C GLY A 224 -19.58 14.66 -11.54
N SER A 225 -19.97 15.94 -11.43
CA SER A 225 -19.61 16.99 -12.40
C SER A 225 -19.61 18.38 -11.77
N ASN A 226 -18.91 19.32 -12.42
CA ASN A 226 -18.91 20.73 -12.04
C ASN A 226 -20.30 21.34 -12.25
N VAL A 227 -20.73 22.20 -11.34
CA VAL A 227 -22.07 22.82 -11.36
C VAL A 227 -21.93 24.33 -11.24
N ALA A 228 -22.73 25.07 -12.01
CA ALA A 228 -22.82 26.52 -11.93
C ALA A 228 -24.23 26.97 -11.54
N VAL A 229 -24.34 27.90 -10.60
CA VAL A 229 -25.58 28.51 -10.15
C VAL A 229 -25.56 29.99 -10.56
N PRO A 230 -26.35 30.40 -11.57
CA PRO A 230 -26.47 31.80 -11.92
C PRO A 230 -27.32 32.55 -10.90
N ILE A 231 -26.92 33.78 -10.57
CA ILE A 231 -27.61 34.70 -9.67
C ILE A 231 -27.85 36.01 -10.45
N ASN A 232 -29.10 36.45 -10.49
CA ASN A 232 -29.45 37.73 -11.09
C ASN A 232 -29.82 38.72 -9.98
N PHE A 233 -29.10 39.85 -9.90
CA PHE A 233 -29.45 40.94 -9.00
C PHE A 233 -30.36 41.96 -9.68
N ASN A 234 -31.27 42.55 -8.91
CA ASN A 234 -32.11 43.66 -9.36
C ASN A 234 -32.04 44.81 -8.34
N GLN A 235 -31.91 46.04 -8.82
CA GLN A 235 -31.96 47.21 -7.95
C GLN A 235 -33.39 47.44 -7.48
N ASN A 236 -33.55 47.67 -6.19
CA ASN A 236 -34.84 47.99 -5.59
C ASN A 236 -35.23 49.40 -6.04
N LEU A 237 -36.38 49.53 -6.70
CA LEU A 237 -36.92 50.83 -7.07
C LEU A 237 -37.30 51.59 -5.80
N ALA A 238 -36.83 52.82 -5.66
CA ALA A 238 -37.28 53.71 -4.60
C ALA A 238 -38.77 54.00 -4.81
N SER A 239 -39.61 53.77 -3.80
CA SER A 239 -40.98 54.26 -3.81
C SER A 239 -40.93 55.79 -3.80
N THR A 240 -41.22 56.44 -4.92
CA THR A 240 -41.48 57.87 -4.92
C THR A 240 -42.79 58.11 -4.18
N GLY A 241 -42.69 58.58 -2.93
CA GLY A 241 -43.83 59.10 -2.20
C GLY A 241 -44.40 60.28 -2.96
N SER A 242 -45.54 60.09 -3.62
CA SER A 242 -46.31 61.15 -4.26
C SER A 242 -46.93 62.02 -3.16
N GLY A 243 -46.20 63.03 -2.71
CA GLY A 243 -46.71 64.10 -1.86
C GLY A 243 -47.56 65.03 -2.70
N ILE A 244 -48.87 64.77 -2.76
CA ILE A 244 -49.85 65.69 -3.28
C ILE A 244 -50.07 66.76 -2.20
N SER A 245 -49.64 68.00 -2.45
CA SER A 245 -50.12 69.19 -1.73
C SER A 245 -50.98 69.98 -2.71
N GLY A 246 -52.30 69.89 -2.52
CA GLY A 246 -53.29 70.68 -3.25
C GLY A 246 -53.54 72.04 -2.61
N PHE A 247 -54.00 72.94 -3.49
CA PHE A 247 -54.52 74.30 -3.32
C PHE A 247 -53.52 75.43 -3.02
#